data_AF-A0AA87W1A3-F1
#
_entry.id   AF-A0AA87W1A3-F1
#
_cell.length_a   1.000
_cell.length_b   1.000
_cell.length_c   1.000
_cell.angle_alpha   90.00
_cell.angle_beta   90.00
_cell.angle_gamma   90.00
#
_symmetry.space_group_name_H-M   'P 1'
#
loop_
_entity.id
_entity.type
_entity.pdbx_description
1 polymer ?
#
loop_
_entity_poly.entity_id
_entity_poly.type
_entity_poly.pdbx_seq_one_letter_code
_entity_poly.pdbx_strand_id
1 'polypeptide(L)' 'MHGLGIFTGMNMRNQSLEFMNANFGKAGAYYYWISRGIDERPVRANRIRRSVGAESTFRGTWQTTKR' A
#
# COMPACT_ATOMS: atom_id res chain seq x y z
N MET A 1 10.46 2.46 1.88
CA MET A 1 10.73 3.80 2.44
C MET A 1 12.15 3.95 2.99
N HIS A 2 12.75 2.90 3.56
CA HIS A 2 14.11 2.97 4.13
C HIS A 2 15.19 3.50 3.16
N GLY A 3 15.10 3.20 1.85
CA GLY A 3 16.02 3.74 0.84
C GLY A 3 15.97 5.27 0.67
N LEU A 4 14.97 5.95 1.23
CA LEU A 4 14.82 7.40 1.26
C LEU A 4 15.08 7.99 2.67
N GLY A 5 15.60 7.19 3.59
CA GLY A 5 15.87 7.61 4.97
C GLY A 5 14.61 7.75 5.86
N ILE A 6 13.47 7.24 5.41
CA ILE A 6 12.21 7.30 6.16
C ILE A 6 12.02 5.98 6.92
N PHE A 7 12.13 6.05 8.25
CA PHE A 7 11.98 4.90 9.17
C PHE A 7 10.81 5.07 10.15
N THR A 8 10.44 6.31 10.45
CA THR A 8 9.37 6.65 11.40
C THR A 8 8.35 7.60 10.78
N GLY A 9 7.16 7.67 11.38
CA GLY A 9 6.14 8.65 11.00
C GLY A 9 6.63 10.11 11.15
N MET A 10 7.54 10.38 12.09
CA MET A 10 8.16 11.70 12.23
C MET A 10 9.05 12.03 11.04
N ASN A 11 9.78 11.07 10.48
CA ASN A 11 10.55 11.31 9.25
C ASN A 11 9.63 11.67 8.08
N MET A 12 8.48 11.01 7.96
CA MET A 12 7.46 11.35 6.94
C MET A 12 6.88 12.75 7.16
N ARG A 13 6.60 13.11 8.42
CA ARG A 13 6.07 14.42 8.78
C ARG A 13 7.03 15.56 8.41
N ASN A 14 8.34 15.31 8.48
CA ASN A 14 9.38 16.28 8.14
C ASN A 14 9.61 16.46 6.63
N GLN A 15 8.95 15.68 5.77
CA GLN A 15 9.06 15.83 4.31
C GLN A 15 7.99 16.77 3.75
N SER A 16 8.29 17.38 2.60
CA SER A 16 7.34 18.21 1.85
C SER A 16 6.31 17.36 1.11
N LEU A 17 5.15 17.95 0.80
CA LEU A 17 4.13 17.26 0.00
C LEU A 17 4.64 16.92 -1.41
N GLU A 18 5.43 17.81 -2.02
CA GLU A 18 6.09 17.57 -3.31
C GLU A 18 7.04 16.38 -3.26
N PHE A 19 7.90 16.29 -2.24
CA PHE A 19 8.80 15.15 -2.07
C PHE A 19 8.01 13.85 -1.96
N MET A 20 6.94 13.84 -1.17
CA MET A 20 6.10 12.67 -0.99
C MET A 20 5.39 12.26 -2.28
N ASN A 21 4.88 13.22 -3.05
CA ASN A 21 4.24 12.95 -4.34
C ASN A 21 5.25 12.48 -5.40
N ALA A 22 6.46 13.04 -5.43
CA ALA A 22 7.50 12.64 -6.38
C ALA A 22 7.97 11.19 -6.16
N ASN A 23 8.05 10.75 -4.90
CA ASN A 23 8.54 9.41 -4.57
C ASN A 23 7.45 8.33 -4.48
N PHE A 24 6.20 8.71 -4.15
CA PHE A 24 5.11 7.74 -3.90
C PHE A 24 3.86 7.96 -4.76
N GLY A 25 3.86 8.95 -5.66
CA GLY A 25 2.72 9.27 -6.52
C GLY A 25 1.47 9.59 -5.72
N LYS A 26 0.32 8.99 -6.10
CA LYS A 26 -0.97 9.20 -5.42
C LYS A 26 -0.94 8.83 -3.94
N ALA A 27 -0.10 7.88 -3.53
CA ALA A 27 0.05 7.50 -2.14
C ALA A 27 0.85 8.56 -1.33
N GLY A 28 1.61 9.43 -2.00
CA GLY A 28 2.40 10.49 -1.36
C GLY A 28 1.57 11.44 -0.53
N ALA A 29 0.49 11.96 -1.13
CA ALA A 29 -0.48 12.81 -0.44
C ALA A 29 -1.09 12.09 0.78
N TYR A 30 -1.49 10.82 0.63
CA TYR A 30 -2.03 10.04 1.74
C TYR A 30 -1.03 9.93 2.91
N TYR A 31 0.21 9.58 2.61
CA TYR A 31 1.29 9.47 3.60
C TYR A 31 1.64 10.80 4.27
N TYR A 32 1.61 11.90 3.52
CA TYR A 32 1.83 13.24 4.06
C TYR A 32 0.76 13.63 5.09
N TRP A 33 -0.52 13.36 4.80
CA TRP A 33 -1.63 13.70 5.70
C TRP A 33 -1.70 12.78 6.92
N ILE A 34 -1.53 11.46 6.72
CA ILE A 34 -1.66 10.52 7.84
C ILE A 34 -0.52 10.65 8.86
N SER A 35 0.69 11.01 8.43
CA SER A 35 1.81 11.33 9.34
C SER A 35 1.56 12.58 10.21
N ARG A 36 0.55 13.39 9.86
CA ARG A 36 0.05 14.54 10.63
C ARG A 36 -1.21 14.24 11.42
N GLY A 37 -1.68 12.99 11.41
CA GLY A 37 -2.93 12.57 12.07
C GLY A 37 -4.20 13.03 11.34
N ILE A 38 -4.09 13.41 10.06
CA ILE A 38 -5.23 13.89 9.26
C ILE A 38 -5.72 12.74 8.38
N ASP A 39 -6.94 12.29 8.65
CA ASP A 39 -7.65 11.29 7.85
C ASP A 39 -9.14 11.63 7.81
N GLU A 40 -9.61 12.14 6.68
CA GLU A 40 -11.00 12.56 6.47
C GLU A 40 -11.88 11.46 5.90
N ARG A 41 -11.36 10.23 5.76
CA ARG A 41 -12.13 9.13 5.16
C ARG A 41 -13.33 8.81 6.05
N PRO A 42 -14.56 8.83 5.52
CA PRO A 42 -15.73 8.49 6.30
C PRO A 42 -15.73 7.01 6.63
N VAL A 43 -16.30 6.67 7.78
CA VAL A 43 -16.61 5.28 8.14
C VAL A 43 -17.54 4.70 7.08
N ARG A 44 -17.19 3.52 6.54
CA ARG A 44 -18.02 2.78 5.59
C ARG A 44 -18.52 1.49 6.23
N ALA A 45 -19.66 1.58 6.91
CA ALA A 45 -20.28 0.45 7.61
C ALA A 45 -20.70 -0.69 6.66
N ASN A 46 -21.15 -0.32 5.45
CA ASN A 46 -21.64 -1.27 4.45
C ASN A 46 -20.70 -1.29 3.23
N ARG A 47 -20.07 -2.43 2.95
CA ARG A 47 -19.19 -2.60 1.79
C ARG A 47 -19.69 -3.75 0.91
N ILE A 48 -20.20 -3.41 -0.28
CA ILE A 48 -20.60 -4.41 -1.28
C ILE A 48 -19.34 -5.07 -1.85
N ARG A 49 -19.37 -6.41 -1.92
CA ARG A 49 -18.29 -7.22 -2.51
C ARG A 49 -18.15 -6.92 -4.00
N ARG A 50 -16.92 -6.70 -4.46
CA ARG A 50 -16.62 -6.33 -5.86
C ARG A 50 -16.11 -7.48 -6.71
N SER A 51 -15.51 -8.52 -6.12
CA SER A 51 -14.95 -9.64 -6.85
C SER A 51 -15.01 -10.95 -6.06
N VAL A 52 -14.98 -12.07 -6.79
CA VAL A 52 -14.84 -13.44 -6.29
C VAL A 52 -13.56 -13.99 -6.89
N GLY A 53 -12.64 -14.48 -6.06
CA GLY A 53 -11.39 -15.09 -6.52
C GLY A 53 -11.25 -16.51 -5.97
N ALA A 54 -10.69 -17.40 -6.79
CA ALA A 54 -10.19 -18.70 -6.36
C ALA A 54 -8.73 -18.79 -6.84
N GLU A 55 -7.82 -18.99 -5.91
CA GLU A 55 -6.38 -19.04 -6.18
C GLU A 55 -5.82 -20.37 -5.64
N SER A 56 -5.00 -21.05 -6.46
CA SER A 56 -4.25 -22.24 -6.06
C SER A 56 -2.75 -21.92 -6.13
N THR A 57 -2.08 -21.88 -4.98
CA THR A 57 -0.62 -21.68 -4.91
C THR A 57 0.09 -23.02 -4.93
N PHE A 58 0.80 -23.33 -6.02
CA PHE A 58 1.58 -24.57 -6.13
C PHE A 58 2.96 -24.42 -5.49
N ARG A 59 3.35 -25.40 -4.67
CA ARG A 59 4.69 -25.46 -4.05
C ARG A 59 5.78 -26.01 -4.97
N GLY A 60 5.43 -26.55 -6.13
CA GLY A 60 6.37 -27.15 -7.08
C GLY A 60 5.80 -27.21 -8.49
N THR A 61 6.66 -27.44 -9.47
CA THR A 61 6.29 -27.61 -10.88
C THR A 61 5.63 -28.97 -11.10
N TRP A 62 4.57 -28.99 -11.89
CA TRP A 62 3.93 -30.22 -12.35
C TRP A 62 4.96 -31.10 -13.08
N GLN A 63 5.18 -32.33 -12.61
CA GLN A 63 5.90 -33.32 -13.38
C GLN A 63 4.89 -34.13 -14.21
N THR A 64 4.92 -33.95 -15.53
CA THR A 64 4.20 -34.81 -16.46
C THR A 64 4.93 -36.14 -16.54
N THR A 65 4.39 -37.18 -15.90
CA THR A 65 4.81 -38.55 -16.18
C THR A 65 4.21 -38.93 -17.54
N LYS A 66 5.01 -38.97 -18.60
CA LYS A 66 4.61 -39.62 -19.85
C LYS A 66 4.47 -41.12 -19.56
N ARG A 67 3.26 -41.65 -19.80
CA ARG A 67 3.00 -43.10 -19.87
C ARG A 67 3.70 -43.70 -21.07
#